data_AF-A0A8S1R6P5-F1
#
_entry.id   AF-A0A8S1R6P5-F1
#
_cell.length_a   1.000
_cell.length_b   1.000
_cell.length_c   1.000
_cell.angle_alpha   90.00
_cell.angle_beta   90.00
_cell.angle_gamma   90.00
#
_symmetry.space_group_name_H-M   'P 1'
#
loop_
_entity.id
_entity.type
_entity.pdbx_description
1 polymer ?
#
loop_
_entity_poly.entity_id
_entity_poly.type
_entity_poly.pdbx_seq_one_letter_code
_entity_poly.pdbx_strand_id
1 'polypeptide(L)'
;MNSTQQPSNLTPNQQRQHSKSFSVAATQKLSQQQKRIERSYEEITAEKQLSNVEKQRLNAVFNYLLTFNNEKNKQSEIGITAETLMNALEKVDYLLPIKEAELFIWEIDEDGDKKIQFYEFEMMYKRCIFDPTFLEPRNLFNIVQFFMYDKAKHGKITVEDTLELLFVRHGRGGLDEEIQAIFGREEKNSDGTEKALNFTDYYEKTRIRDFQRRKEAEQARKEVKLPPLDDKK
;
A
#
# COMPACT_ATOMS: atom_id res chain seq x y z
N MET A 1 27.58 -46.88 -89.00
CA MET A 1 26.49 -47.13 -89.98
C MET A 1 25.24 -46.46 -89.46
N ASN A 2 24.70 -45.51 -90.24
CA ASN A 2 23.38 -44.87 -90.23
C ASN A 2 22.83 -44.38 -88.88
N SER A 3 22.79 -43.08 -88.56
CA SER A 3 22.20 -41.91 -89.25
C SER A 3 20.68 -41.99 -89.43
N THR A 4 20.02 -40.85 -89.11
CA THR A 4 18.70 -40.35 -89.60
C THR A 4 17.53 -40.56 -88.61
N GLN A 5 16.74 -39.59 -88.11
CA GLN A 5 16.65 -38.12 -88.24
C GLN A 5 15.74 -37.55 -87.11
N GLN A 6 15.97 -36.29 -86.74
CA GLN A 6 15.11 -35.31 -86.02
C GLN A 6 13.89 -34.86 -86.88
N PRO A 7 12.93 -33.96 -86.47
CA PRO A 7 13.03 -32.81 -85.54
C PRO A 7 11.76 -32.36 -84.74
N SER A 8 11.91 -31.41 -83.79
CA SER A 8 11.06 -30.19 -83.65
C SER A 8 11.32 -29.34 -82.36
N ASN A 9 11.83 -28.12 -82.57
CA ASN A 9 11.58 -26.79 -81.94
C ASN A 9 11.36 -26.54 -80.42
N LEU A 10 12.35 -25.84 -79.84
CA LEU A 10 12.32 -24.58 -79.04
C LEU A 10 11.10 -24.16 -78.18
N THR A 11 11.35 -23.92 -76.88
CA THR A 11 11.03 -22.66 -76.14
C THR A 11 11.68 -22.64 -74.73
N PRO A 12 12.09 -21.47 -74.20
CA PRO A 12 12.74 -21.35 -72.88
C PRO A 12 11.76 -20.84 -71.80
N ASN A 13 11.61 -21.52 -70.67
CA ASN A 13 10.91 -20.93 -69.51
C ASN A 13 11.11 -21.69 -68.20
N GLN A 14 11.81 -21.10 -67.22
CA GLN A 14 11.20 -20.57 -65.99
C GLN A 14 12.23 -20.37 -64.87
N GLN A 15 12.31 -19.10 -64.45
CA GLN A 15 12.85 -18.64 -63.18
C GLN A 15 12.25 -19.39 -61.99
N ARG A 16 13.06 -19.67 -60.97
CA ARG A 16 12.65 -19.47 -59.56
C ARG A 16 13.78 -18.81 -58.80
N GLN A 17 13.68 -17.49 -58.69
CA GLN A 17 14.25 -16.75 -57.58
C GLN A 17 13.64 -17.31 -56.28
N HIS A 18 14.47 -17.77 -55.35
CA HIS A 18 14.08 -17.86 -53.94
C HIS A 18 14.99 -16.94 -53.14
N SER A 19 14.63 -15.65 -53.14
CA SER A 19 14.89 -14.76 -52.02
C SER A 19 14.24 -15.38 -50.78
N LYS A 20 15.04 -15.95 -49.87
CA LYS A 20 14.56 -16.31 -48.53
C LYS A 20 14.48 -15.01 -47.73
N SER A 21 13.27 -14.47 -47.71
CA SER A 21 12.81 -13.45 -46.79
C SER A 21 13.12 -13.88 -45.35
N PHE A 22 13.95 -13.10 -44.66
CA PHE A 22 13.93 -13.09 -43.20
C PHE A 22 12.56 -12.59 -42.79
N SER A 23 11.81 -13.43 -42.07
CA SER A 23 10.43 -13.15 -41.73
C SER A 23 10.35 -11.98 -40.74
N VAL A 24 9.85 -10.84 -41.22
CA VAL A 24 9.44 -9.68 -40.40
C VAL A 24 8.52 -10.10 -39.25
N ALA A 25 7.81 -11.22 -39.41
CA ALA A 25 6.93 -11.81 -38.40
C ALA A 25 7.65 -12.25 -37.11
N ALA A 26 8.93 -12.63 -37.15
CA ALA A 26 9.68 -12.99 -35.93
C ALA A 26 10.09 -11.75 -35.12
N THR A 27 10.49 -10.68 -35.81
CA THR A 27 10.84 -9.39 -35.18
C THR A 27 9.61 -8.63 -34.68
N GLN A 28 8.46 -8.74 -35.38
CA GLN A 28 7.18 -8.19 -34.90
C GLN A 28 6.62 -8.94 -33.69
N LYS A 29 6.81 -10.27 -33.59
CA LYS A 29 6.36 -11.03 -32.41
C LYS A 29 7.17 -10.68 -31.15
N LEU A 30 8.46 -10.37 -31.30
CA LEU A 30 9.31 -9.85 -30.21
C LEU A 30 8.94 -8.41 -29.79
N SER A 31 8.40 -7.59 -30.71
CA SER A 31 7.93 -6.23 -30.37
C SER A 31 6.50 -6.20 -29.83
N GLN A 32 5.70 -7.23 -30.10
CA GLN A 32 4.31 -7.38 -29.61
C GLN A 32 4.20 -8.26 -28.35
N GLN A 33 5.25 -9.01 -27.99
CA GLN A 33 5.46 -9.50 -26.62
C GLN A 33 5.81 -8.31 -25.71
N GLN A 34 4.82 -7.44 -25.55
CA GLN A 34 4.54 -6.65 -24.35
C GLN A 34 5.80 -6.17 -23.62
N LYS A 35 6.27 -4.97 -23.99
CA LYS A 35 6.54 -3.96 -22.96
C LYS A 35 5.27 -3.84 -22.12
N ARG A 36 5.07 -4.74 -21.15
CA ARG A 36 4.27 -4.40 -19.98
C ARG A 36 4.96 -3.16 -19.46
N ILE A 37 4.31 -2.01 -19.55
CA ILE A 37 4.75 -0.83 -18.83
C ILE A 37 4.73 -1.30 -17.37
N GLU A 38 5.92 -1.51 -16.81
CA GLU A 38 6.08 -1.85 -15.41
C GLU A 38 5.56 -0.63 -14.64
N ARG A 39 4.36 -0.77 -14.10
CA ARG A 39 3.72 0.27 -13.32
C ARG A 39 4.45 0.42 -12.00
N SER A 40 4.58 1.65 -11.54
CA SER A 40 5.16 1.91 -10.23
C SER A 40 4.26 1.33 -9.13
N TYR A 41 4.85 1.01 -7.98
CA TYR A 41 4.10 0.58 -6.80
C TYR A 41 3.06 1.62 -6.37
N GLU A 42 3.38 2.89 -6.53
CA GLU A 42 2.48 4.01 -6.26
C GLU A 42 1.27 4.01 -7.20
N GLU A 43 1.48 3.87 -8.51
CA GLU A 43 0.40 3.79 -9.49
C GLU A 43 -0.54 2.63 -9.18
N ILE A 44 0.00 1.47 -8.80
CA ILE A 44 -0.78 0.30 -8.42
C ILE A 44 -1.59 0.59 -7.15
N THR A 45 -0.99 1.26 -6.18
CA THR A 45 -1.64 1.57 -4.89
C THR A 45 -2.73 2.62 -5.04
N ALA A 46 -2.53 3.65 -5.86
CA ALA A 46 -3.49 4.73 -6.09
C ALA A 46 -4.82 4.20 -6.68
N GLU A 47 -4.76 3.19 -7.55
CA GLU A 47 -5.94 2.57 -8.15
C GLU A 47 -6.74 1.68 -7.19
N LYS A 48 -6.12 1.19 -6.11
CA LYS A 48 -6.81 0.33 -5.14
C LYS A 48 -7.93 1.12 -4.46
N GLN A 49 -9.10 0.49 -4.40
CA GLN A 49 -10.29 1.10 -3.85
C GLN A 49 -10.45 0.74 -2.37
N LEU A 50 -10.60 1.76 -1.55
CA LEU A 50 -11.06 1.62 -0.17
C LEU A 50 -12.55 1.32 -0.13
N SER A 51 -12.99 0.58 0.88
CA SER A 51 -14.43 0.43 1.15
C SER A 51 -15.07 1.78 1.50
N ASN A 52 -16.39 1.90 1.33
CA ASN A 52 -17.10 3.14 1.67
C ASN A 52 -16.95 3.50 3.16
N VAL A 53 -16.94 2.48 4.04
CA VAL A 53 -16.72 2.65 5.48
C VAL A 53 -15.32 3.23 5.74
N GLU A 54 -14.28 2.65 5.14
CA GLU A 54 -12.91 3.17 5.28
C GLU A 54 -12.79 4.60 4.78
N LYS A 55 -13.33 4.91 3.59
CA LYS A 55 -13.34 6.27 3.04
C LYS A 55 -14.01 7.26 3.99
N GLN A 56 -15.20 6.92 4.50
CA GLN A 56 -15.93 7.80 5.41
C GLN A 56 -15.16 8.04 6.71
N ARG A 57 -14.64 6.98 7.32
CA ARG A 57 -13.87 7.05 8.58
C ARG A 57 -12.59 7.85 8.38
N LEU A 58 -11.88 7.63 7.27
CA LEU A 58 -10.63 8.31 6.96
C LEU A 58 -10.85 9.82 6.74
N ASN A 59 -11.87 10.18 5.96
CA ASN A 59 -12.29 11.58 5.79
C ASN A 59 -12.65 12.24 7.13
N ALA A 60 -13.40 11.54 7.98
CA ALA A 60 -13.79 12.06 9.29
C ALA A 60 -12.57 12.30 10.19
N VAL A 61 -11.58 11.39 10.17
CA VAL A 61 -10.33 11.58 10.92
C VAL A 61 -9.52 12.73 10.37
N PHE A 62 -9.36 12.83 9.05
CA PHE A 62 -8.64 13.95 8.44
C PHE A 62 -9.25 15.30 8.84
N ASN A 63 -10.57 15.44 8.70
CA ASN A 63 -11.28 16.66 9.10
C ASN A 63 -11.18 16.93 10.61
N TYR A 64 -11.25 15.88 11.44
CA TYR A 64 -11.05 16.01 12.89
C TYR A 64 -9.65 16.54 13.21
N LEU A 65 -8.59 16.00 12.60
CA LEU A 65 -7.22 16.49 12.79
C LEU A 65 -7.10 17.95 12.36
N LEU A 66 -7.72 18.35 11.24
CA LEU A 66 -7.69 19.75 10.80
C LEU A 66 -8.35 20.74 11.77
N THR A 67 -9.22 20.28 12.69
CA THR A 67 -9.78 21.16 13.73
C THR A 67 -8.73 21.67 14.73
N PHE A 68 -7.55 21.04 14.76
CA PHE A 68 -6.42 21.45 15.60
C PHE A 68 -5.44 22.38 14.87
N ASN A 69 -5.74 22.78 13.64
CA ASN A 69 -4.96 23.80 12.94
C ASN A 69 -5.18 25.18 13.55
N ASN A 70 -4.14 26.01 13.45
CA ASN A 70 -4.24 27.40 13.86
C ASN A 70 -5.11 28.21 12.88
N GLU A 71 -6.07 28.97 13.40
CA GLU A 71 -7.04 29.78 12.62
C GLU A 71 -6.39 30.84 11.71
N LYS A 72 -5.09 31.11 11.87
CA LYS A 72 -4.36 32.13 11.10
C LYS A 72 -3.91 31.66 9.72
N ASN A 73 -4.03 30.38 9.40
CA ASN A 73 -3.54 29.82 8.14
C ASN A 73 -4.45 30.20 6.96
N LYS A 74 -3.86 30.48 5.80
CA LYS A 74 -4.64 30.66 4.56
C LYS A 74 -5.25 29.31 4.16
N GLN A 75 -6.35 29.34 3.40
CA GLN A 75 -7.03 28.12 2.94
C GLN A 75 -6.09 27.14 2.18
N SER A 76 -5.11 27.66 1.43
CA SER A 76 -4.10 26.87 0.71
C SER A 76 -3.00 26.29 1.61
N GLU A 77 -2.94 26.71 2.88
CA GLU A 77 -1.96 26.26 3.87
C GLU A 77 -2.59 25.28 4.87
N ILE A 78 -3.87 24.93 4.69
CA ILE A 78 -4.56 23.93 5.52
C ILE A 78 -4.01 22.55 5.17
N GLY A 79 -3.48 21.86 6.17
CA GLY A 79 -3.00 20.48 6.10
C GLY A 79 -2.68 19.99 7.51
N ILE A 80 -2.33 18.72 7.68
CA ILE A 80 -1.94 18.18 8.99
C ILE A 80 -0.45 18.46 9.20
N THR A 81 -0.13 19.29 10.19
CA THR A 81 1.26 19.60 10.59
C THR A 81 1.67 18.80 11.83
N ALA A 82 2.94 18.87 12.20
CA ALA A 82 3.43 18.30 13.45
C ALA A 82 2.70 18.87 14.69
N GLU A 83 2.43 20.17 14.71
CA GLU A 83 1.68 20.84 15.78
C GLU A 83 0.23 20.34 15.83
N THR A 84 -0.43 20.25 14.67
CA THR A 84 -1.78 19.71 14.53
C THR A 84 -1.90 18.30 15.13
N LEU A 85 -0.93 17.44 14.80
CA LEU A 85 -0.88 16.07 15.28
C LEU A 85 -0.64 15.99 16.79
N MET A 86 0.29 16.79 17.32
CA MET A 86 0.56 16.85 18.76
C MET A 86 -0.69 17.29 19.53
N ASN A 87 -1.34 18.37 19.10
CA ASN A 87 -2.54 18.89 19.75
C ASN A 87 -3.70 17.88 19.75
N ALA A 88 -3.83 17.08 18.69
CA ALA A 88 -4.83 16.01 18.64
C ALA A 88 -4.49 14.86 19.60
N LEU A 89 -3.22 14.48 19.71
CA LEU A 89 -2.77 13.41 20.61
C LEU A 89 -2.85 13.80 22.09
N GLU A 90 -2.67 15.09 22.41
CA GLU A 90 -2.92 15.61 23.75
C GLU A 90 -4.36 15.38 24.22
N LYS A 91 -5.36 15.33 23.30
CA LYS A 91 -6.76 15.04 23.64
C LYS A 91 -7.02 13.61 24.07
N VAL A 92 -6.09 12.71 23.79
CA VAL A 92 -6.15 11.30 24.18
C VAL A 92 -5.04 10.97 25.18
N ASP A 93 -4.60 11.98 25.94
CA ASP A 93 -3.59 11.91 26.99
C ASP A 93 -2.23 11.36 26.53
N TYR A 94 -1.86 11.65 25.27
CA TYR A 94 -0.58 11.24 24.69
C TYR A 94 0.27 12.44 24.28
N LEU A 95 1.45 12.54 24.89
CA LEU A 95 2.43 13.59 24.59
C LEU A 95 3.43 13.09 23.55
N LEU A 96 3.30 13.55 22.32
CA LEU A 96 4.25 13.26 21.24
C LEU A 96 5.34 14.35 21.20
N PRO A 97 6.64 14.03 21.36
CA PRO A 97 7.70 15.01 21.21
C PRO A 97 7.72 15.62 19.80
N ILE A 98 7.97 16.93 19.70
CA ILE A 98 7.94 17.65 18.40
C ILE A 98 8.82 17.00 17.34
N LYS A 99 10.02 16.52 17.70
CA LYS A 99 10.93 15.86 16.76
C LYS A 99 10.36 14.54 16.21
N GLU A 100 9.61 13.80 17.02
CA GLU A 100 8.93 12.58 16.58
C GLU A 100 7.73 12.93 15.68
N ALA A 101 6.97 13.97 16.04
CA ALA A 101 5.89 14.47 15.21
C ALA A 101 6.40 14.93 13.83
N GLU A 102 7.49 15.69 13.78
CA GLU A 102 8.15 16.10 12.53
C GLU A 102 8.59 14.91 11.68
N LEU A 103 9.12 13.85 12.30
CA LEU A 103 9.48 12.62 11.58
C LEU A 103 8.24 11.92 11.02
N PHE A 104 7.13 11.85 11.77
CA PHE A 104 5.90 11.23 11.27
C PHE A 104 5.30 12.00 10.10
N ILE A 105 5.42 13.33 10.11
CA ILE A 105 5.05 14.15 8.94
C ILE A 105 5.99 13.86 7.77
N TRP A 106 7.30 13.89 8.00
CA TRP A 106 8.32 13.70 6.98
C TRP A 106 8.25 12.33 6.27
N GLU A 107 7.84 11.27 6.98
CA GLU A 107 7.65 9.94 6.38
C GLU A 107 6.58 9.92 5.28
N ILE A 108 5.65 10.90 5.29
CA ILE A 108 4.42 10.90 4.48
C ILE A 108 4.34 12.10 3.53
N ASP A 109 4.92 13.23 3.91
CA ASP A 109 5.02 14.47 3.13
C ASP A 109 5.89 14.25 1.88
N GLU A 110 5.26 14.13 0.72
CA GLU A 110 5.93 13.78 -0.55
C GLU A 110 6.45 15.00 -1.29
N ASP A 111 5.79 16.16 -1.12
CA ASP A 111 6.19 17.42 -1.75
C ASP A 111 7.13 18.27 -0.87
N GLY A 112 7.35 17.87 0.38
CA GLY A 112 8.28 18.45 1.32
C GLY A 112 7.79 19.77 1.92
N ASP A 113 6.49 20.05 1.86
CA ASP A 113 5.91 21.31 2.31
C ASP A 113 5.59 21.37 3.82
N LYS A 114 5.93 20.29 4.54
CA LYS A 114 5.77 20.06 5.99
C LYS A 114 4.33 19.94 6.47
N LYS A 115 3.37 19.70 5.57
CA LYS A 115 1.99 19.42 5.93
C LYS A 115 1.45 18.29 5.06
N ILE A 116 0.65 17.44 5.68
CA ILE A 116 0.03 16.32 4.96
C ILE A 116 -1.31 16.80 4.40
N GLN A 117 -1.44 16.75 3.08
CA GLN A 117 -2.70 16.96 2.38
C GLN A 117 -3.53 15.68 2.31
N PHE A 118 -4.82 15.80 1.97
CA PHE A 118 -5.72 14.65 1.96
C PHE A 118 -5.25 13.54 1.01
N TYR A 119 -4.64 13.91 -0.12
CA TYR A 119 -4.07 12.93 -1.06
C TYR A 119 -3.00 12.05 -0.40
N GLU A 120 -2.00 12.68 0.24
CA GLU A 120 -0.92 11.98 0.94
C GLU A 120 -1.44 11.17 2.13
N PHE A 121 -2.42 11.72 2.85
CA PHE A 121 -3.11 11.04 3.94
C PHE A 121 -3.81 9.76 3.47
N GLU A 122 -4.54 9.82 2.34
CA GLU A 122 -5.18 8.65 1.73
C GLU A 122 -4.15 7.66 1.18
N MET A 123 -3.08 8.16 0.53
CA MET A 123 -2.03 7.33 -0.02
C MET A 123 -1.26 6.57 1.06
N MET A 124 -0.90 7.23 2.17
CA MET A 124 -0.31 6.59 3.35
C MET A 124 -1.20 5.46 3.87
N TYR A 125 -2.50 5.72 3.98
CA TYR A 125 -3.45 4.72 4.44
C TYR A 125 -3.51 3.52 3.49
N LYS A 126 -3.64 3.76 2.18
CA LYS A 126 -3.65 2.73 1.13
C LYS A 126 -2.37 1.91 1.14
N ARG A 127 -1.20 2.55 1.18
CA ARG A 127 0.11 1.88 1.27
C ARG A 127 0.12 0.92 2.46
N CYS A 128 -0.27 1.39 3.65
CA CYS A 128 -0.23 0.56 4.85
C CYS A 128 -1.23 -0.60 4.86
N ILE A 129 -2.47 -0.42 4.40
CA ILE A 129 -3.46 -1.52 4.42
C ILE A 129 -3.21 -2.56 3.33
N PHE A 130 -2.59 -2.16 2.22
CA PHE A 130 -2.31 -3.04 1.09
C PHE A 130 -0.86 -3.50 1.01
N ASP A 131 -0.04 -3.16 2.00
CA ASP A 131 1.33 -3.62 2.16
C ASP A 131 1.36 -4.95 2.95
N PRO A 132 1.63 -6.08 2.28
CA PRO A 132 1.77 -7.37 2.95
C PRO A 132 3.12 -7.53 3.65
N THR A 133 4.10 -6.64 3.40
CA THR A 133 5.48 -6.78 3.87
C THR A 133 5.75 -6.13 5.22
N PHE A 134 4.85 -5.24 5.68
CA PHE A 134 5.03 -4.44 6.88
C PHE A 134 6.28 -3.52 6.85
N LEU A 135 6.76 -3.21 5.65
CA LEU A 135 7.92 -2.33 5.44
C LEU A 135 7.55 -0.86 5.32
N GLU A 136 6.28 -0.54 5.07
CA GLU A 136 5.80 0.85 5.10
C GLU A 136 5.95 1.48 6.50
N PRO A 137 6.20 2.80 6.60
CA PRO A 137 6.14 3.52 7.87
C PRO A 137 4.70 3.54 8.40
N ARG A 138 4.51 3.09 9.65
CA ARG A 138 3.17 2.86 10.23
C ARG A 138 2.85 3.72 11.45
N ASN A 139 3.75 4.61 11.87
CA ASN A 139 3.54 5.41 13.07
C ASN A 139 2.30 6.31 12.95
N LEU A 140 2.21 7.12 11.89
CA LEU A 140 1.03 7.94 11.64
C LEU A 140 -0.19 7.09 11.25
N PHE A 141 0.01 6.02 10.49
CA PHE A 141 -1.06 5.07 10.15
C PHE A 141 -1.77 4.51 11.39
N ASN A 142 -1.01 4.07 12.40
CA ASN A 142 -1.57 3.51 13.63
C ASN A 142 -2.33 4.58 14.42
N ILE A 143 -1.85 5.83 14.46
CA ILE A 143 -2.56 6.95 15.06
C ILE A 143 -3.90 7.19 14.37
N VAL A 144 -3.87 7.28 13.04
CA VAL A 144 -5.08 7.50 12.23
C VAL A 144 -6.06 6.36 12.41
N GLN A 145 -5.58 5.12 12.40
CA GLN A 145 -6.40 3.94 12.59
C GLN A 145 -7.10 3.93 13.96
N PHE A 146 -6.41 4.32 15.04
CA PHE A 146 -7.06 4.51 16.34
C PHE A 146 -8.22 5.49 16.24
N PHE A 147 -8.02 6.67 15.64
CA PHE A 147 -9.09 7.65 15.49
C PHE A 147 -10.20 7.20 14.54
N MET A 148 -9.95 6.26 13.63
CA MET A 148 -11.00 5.66 12.81
C MET A 148 -11.88 4.72 13.64
N TYR A 149 -11.31 4.04 14.65
CA TYR A 149 -12.05 3.24 15.62
C TYR A 149 -12.78 4.11 16.65
N ASP A 150 -12.13 5.14 17.21
CA ASP A 150 -12.72 6.08 18.17
C ASP A 150 -13.67 7.06 17.48
N LYS A 151 -14.87 6.57 17.16
CA LYS A 151 -15.94 7.33 16.50
C LYS A 151 -16.48 8.43 17.40
N ALA A 152 -16.53 8.17 18.69
CA ALA A 152 -17.12 9.06 19.69
C ALA A 152 -16.11 10.10 20.23
N LYS A 153 -14.82 10.00 19.88
CA LYS A 153 -13.76 10.96 20.21
C LYS A 153 -13.54 11.11 21.71
N HIS A 154 -13.61 9.99 22.44
CA HIS A 154 -13.39 9.96 23.89
C HIS A 154 -12.06 9.32 24.30
N GLY A 155 -11.16 9.06 23.34
CA GLY A 155 -9.80 8.58 23.62
C GLY A 155 -9.73 7.12 24.06
N LYS A 156 -10.79 6.35 23.86
CA LYS A 156 -10.82 4.90 24.11
C LYS A 156 -11.56 4.21 22.98
N ILE A 157 -11.27 2.92 22.78
CA ILE A 157 -11.95 2.07 21.81
C ILE A 157 -12.36 0.77 22.48
N THR A 158 -13.58 0.30 22.17
CA THR A 158 -14.02 -1.04 22.57
C THR A 158 -13.99 -2.00 21.39
N VAL A 159 -14.29 -3.28 21.63
CA VAL A 159 -14.37 -4.27 20.54
C VAL A 159 -15.42 -3.84 19.51
N GLU A 160 -16.61 -3.46 19.97
CA GLU A 160 -17.73 -3.00 19.12
C GLU A 160 -17.34 -1.83 18.22
N ASP A 161 -16.56 -0.87 18.72
CA ASP A 161 -16.09 0.27 17.93
C ASP A 161 -15.25 -0.15 16.72
N THR A 162 -14.52 -1.26 16.85
CA THR A 162 -13.60 -1.76 15.81
C THR A 162 -14.26 -2.70 14.79
N LEU A 163 -15.39 -3.34 15.14
CA LEU A 163 -15.95 -4.46 14.38
C LEU A 163 -16.24 -4.11 12.92
N GLU A 164 -16.93 -3.00 12.67
CA GLU A 164 -17.34 -2.60 11.32
C GLU A 164 -16.11 -2.44 10.40
N LEU A 165 -15.08 -1.74 10.88
CA LEU A 165 -13.88 -1.45 10.11
C LEU A 165 -13.00 -2.69 9.92
N LEU A 166 -12.90 -3.54 10.94
CA LEU A 166 -12.17 -4.80 10.83
C LEU A 166 -12.88 -5.78 9.89
N PHE A 167 -14.20 -5.86 9.93
CA PHE A 167 -14.98 -6.74 9.09
C PHE A 167 -14.84 -6.39 7.61
N VAL A 168 -14.89 -5.10 7.24
CA VAL A 168 -14.68 -4.69 5.84
C VAL A 168 -13.27 -4.97 5.35
N ARG A 169 -12.27 -4.97 6.25
CA ARG A 169 -10.85 -5.14 5.88
C ARG A 169 -10.41 -6.60 5.81
N HIS A 170 -10.81 -7.41 6.78
CA HIS A 170 -10.32 -8.80 6.93
C HIS A 170 -11.39 -9.85 6.61
N GLY A 171 -12.63 -9.41 6.41
CA GLY A 171 -13.78 -10.31 6.28
C GLY A 171 -14.04 -11.10 7.56
N ARG A 172 -14.99 -12.03 7.48
CA ARG A 172 -15.37 -12.87 8.63
C ARG A 172 -14.23 -13.77 9.12
N GLY A 173 -13.37 -14.25 8.22
CA GLY A 173 -12.34 -15.23 8.54
C GLY A 173 -11.14 -14.67 9.32
N GLY A 174 -10.82 -13.39 9.14
CA GLY A 174 -9.70 -12.73 9.84
C GLY A 174 -10.12 -11.79 10.97
N LEU A 175 -11.42 -11.66 11.23
CA LEU A 175 -11.95 -10.72 12.23
C LEU A 175 -11.46 -11.07 13.64
N ASP A 176 -11.66 -12.33 14.06
CA ASP A 176 -11.33 -12.78 15.42
C ASP A 176 -9.82 -12.68 15.70
N GLU A 177 -8.99 -12.95 14.70
CA GLU A 177 -7.53 -12.83 14.80
C GLU A 177 -7.11 -11.37 15.04
N GLU A 178 -7.70 -10.42 14.32
CA GLU A 178 -7.37 -9.00 14.49
C GLU A 178 -7.93 -8.42 15.79
N ILE A 179 -9.14 -8.83 16.22
CA ILE A 179 -9.66 -8.48 17.54
C ILE A 179 -8.72 -8.99 18.63
N GLN A 180 -8.29 -10.25 18.53
CA GLN A 180 -7.36 -10.84 19.48
C GLN A 180 -5.99 -10.15 19.44
N ALA A 181 -5.53 -9.68 18.28
CA ALA A 181 -4.29 -8.94 18.16
C ALA A 181 -4.36 -7.55 18.83
N ILE A 182 -5.50 -6.87 18.77
CA ILE A 182 -5.70 -5.55 19.37
C ILE A 182 -5.99 -5.67 20.87
N PHE A 183 -7.03 -6.44 21.23
CA PHE A 183 -7.57 -6.52 22.58
C PHE A 183 -6.96 -7.65 23.41
N GLY A 184 -6.32 -8.64 22.79
CA GLY A 184 -5.84 -9.86 23.46
C GLY A 184 -6.89 -10.97 23.46
N ARG A 185 -6.55 -12.12 24.05
CA ARG A 185 -7.42 -13.32 24.01
C ARG A 185 -8.69 -13.21 24.84
N GLU A 186 -8.69 -12.31 25.82
CA GLU A 186 -9.81 -12.10 26.74
C GLU A 186 -10.62 -10.89 26.25
N GLU A 187 -11.87 -11.15 25.88
CA GLU A 187 -12.82 -10.12 25.41
C GLU A 187 -13.37 -9.23 26.53
N LYS A 188 -13.28 -9.71 27.78
CA LYS A 188 -13.75 -9.02 28.97
C LYS A 188 -12.65 -8.93 30.01
N ASN A 189 -12.71 -7.89 30.83
CA ASN A 189 -11.87 -7.79 32.01
C ASN A 189 -12.31 -8.84 33.06
N SER A 190 -11.47 -9.05 34.08
CA SER A 190 -11.75 -9.99 35.17
C SER A 190 -13.03 -9.66 35.96
N ASP A 191 -13.51 -8.42 35.89
CA ASP A 191 -14.76 -7.94 36.49
C ASP A 191 -16.00 -8.12 35.58
N GLY A 192 -15.83 -8.69 34.38
CA GLY A 192 -16.91 -8.91 33.41
C GLY A 192 -17.29 -7.69 32.56
N THR A 193 -16.59 -6.57 32.72
CA THR A 193 -16.79 -5.37 31.88
C THR A 193 -16.21 -5.55 30.48
N GLU A 194 -16.76 -4.82 29.50
CA GLU A 194 -16.23 -4.79 28.13
C GLU A 194 -14.80 -4.22 28.14
N LYS A 195 -13.91 -4.88 27.40
CA LYS A 195 -12.54 -4.44 27.29
C LYS A 195 -12.45 -3.19 26.43
N ALA A 196 -11.94 -2.12 27.03
CA ALA A 196 -11.62 -0.88 26.34
C ALA A 196 -10.12 -0.62 26.38
N LEU A 197 -9.56 -0.10 25.29
CA LEU A 197 -8.18 0.35 25.22
C LEU A 197 -8.13 1.86 25.07
N ASN A 198 -7.30 2.52 25.87
CA ASN A 198 -6.95 3.92 25.59
C ASN A 198 -5.96 3.99 24.39
N PHE A 199 -5.68 5.20 23.93
CA PHE A 199 -4.75 5.42 22.83
C PHE A 199 -3.37 4.81 23.09
N THR A 200 -2.78 5.07 24.27
CA THR A 200 -1.43 4.62 24.62
C THR A 200 -1.29 3.10 24.56
N ASP A 201 -2.22 2.37 25.20
CA ASP A 201 -2.24 0.91 25.22
C ASP A 201 -2.38 0.33 23.81
N TYR A 202 -3.26 0.93 22.99
CA TYR A 202 -3.43 0.52 21.60
C TYR A 202 -2.15 0.79 20.78
N TYR A 203 -1.58 1.98 20.92
CA TYR A 203 -0.44 2.43 20.11
C TYR A 203 0.82 1.63 20.42
N GLU A 204 1.11 1.36 21.69
CA GLU A 204 2.25 0.53 22.09
C GLU A 204 2.11 -0.90 21.56
N LYS A 205 0.94 -1.53 21.73
CA LYS A 205 0.68 -2.88 21.23
C LYS A 205 0.85 -2.98 19.72
N THR A 206 0.28 -2.05 18.97
CA THR A 206 0.36 -2.04 17.50
C THR A 206 1.80 -1.81 17.03
N ARG A 207 2.56 -0.90 17.65
CA ARG A 207 3.98 -0.69 17.33
C ARG A 207 4.85 -1.93 17.59
N ILE A 208 4.65 -2.61 18.72
CA ILE A 208 5.38 -3.85 19.03
C ILE A 208 5.06 -4.92 17.98
N ARG A 209 3.77 -5.08 17.65
CA ARG A 209 3.33 -6.03 16.61
C ARG A 209 3.94 -5.72 15.24
N ASP A 210 3.87 -4.47 14.81
CA ASP A 210 4.38 -4.04 13.51
C ASP A 210 5.91 -4.21 13.42
N PHE A 211 6.63 -3.88 14.49
CA PHE A 211 8.08 -4.08 14.56
C PHE A 211 8.45 -5.57 14.44
N GLN A 212 7.72 -6.46 15.11
CA GLN A 212 7.94 -7.89 15.03
C GLN A 212 7.68 -8.42 13.61
N ARG A 213 6.56 -8.02 12.98
CA ARG A 213 6.25 -8.41 11.58
C ARG A 213 7.29 -7.89 10.59
N ARG A 214 7.76 -6.65 10.78
CA ARG A 214 8.85 -6.08 9.97
C ARG A 214 10.14 -6.89 10.10
N LYS A 215 10.51 -7.26 11.33
CA LYS A 215 11.72 -8.07 11.58
C LYS A 215 11.64 -9.43 10.90
N GLU A 216 10.48 -10.08 10.93
CA GLU A 216 10.22 -11.34 10.23
C GLU A 216 10.33 -11.18 8.70
N ALA A 217 9.73 -10.12 8.15
CA ALA A 217 9.81 -9.81 6.72
C ALA A 217 11.25 -9.51 6.26
N GLU A 218 12.02 -8.78 7.06
CA GLU A 218 13.43 -8.51 6.79
C GLU A 218 14.30 -9.78 6.84
N GLN A 219 14.03 -10.68 7.79
CA GLN A 219 14.72 -11.95 7.87
C GLN A 219 14.45 -12.80 6.63
N ALA A 220 13.17 -12.95 6.25
CA ALA A 220 12.79 -13.66 5.03
C ALA A 220 13.48 -13.07 3.79
N ARG A 221 13.60 -11.73 3.71
CA ARG A 221 14.31 -11.05 2.61
C ARG A 221 15.80 -11.39 2.55
N LYS A 222 16.47 -11.55 3.71
CA LYS A 222 17.90 -11.90 3.79
C LYS A 222 18.18 -13.36 3.42
N GLU A 223 17.20 -14.25 3.56
CA GLU A 223 17.33 -15.67 3.26
C GLU A 223 17.15 -15.99 1.75
N VAL A 224 16.71 -15.03 0.93
CA VAL A 224 16.55 -15.19 -0.52
C VAL A 224 17.90 -15.36 -1.21
N LYS A 225 18.14 -16.56 -1.77
CA LYS A 225 19.30 -16.83 -2.62
C LYS A 225 19.03 -16.32 -4.04
N LEU A 226 20.00 -15.61 -4.62
CA LEU A 226 19.94 -15.20 -6.02
C LEU A 226 19.87 -16.44 -6.92
N PRO A 227 19.04 -16.42 -7.99
CA PRO A 227 19.09 -17.46 -9.00
C PRO A 227 20.50 -17.52 -9.62
N PRO A 228 20.97 -18.71 -10.06
CA PRO A 228 22.22 -18.80 -10.79
C PRO A 228 22.17 -17.85 -11.99
N LEU A 229 23.23 -17.08 -12.20
CA LEU A 229 23.40 -16.34 -13.45
C LEU A 229 23.52 -17.38 -14.57
N ASP A 230 22.53 -17.45 -15.45
CA ASP A 230 22.67 -18.22 -16.68
C ASP A 230 23.80 -17.59 -17.50
N ASP A 231 24.94 -18.29 -17.57
CA ASP A 231 26.03 -17.96 -18.48
C ASP A 231 25.48 -18.03 -19.91
N LYS A 232 25.09 -16.88 -20.45
CA LYS A 232 24.77 -16.72 -21.87
C LYS A 232 26.05 -17.04 -22.65
N LYS A 233 26.13 -18.27 -23.16
CA LYS A 233 27.10 -18.69 -24.19
C LYS A 233 26.73 -18.12 -25.56
#